data_AF-A0A212ENJ7-F1
#
_entry.id   AF-A0A212ENJ7-F1
#
_cell.length_a   1.000
_cell.length_b   1.000
_cell.length_c   1.000
_cell.angle_alpha   90.00
_cell.angle_beta   90.00
_cell.angle_gamma   90.00
#
_symmetry.space_group_name_H-M   'P 1'
#
loop_
_entity.id
_entity.type
_entity.pdbx_description
1 polymer ?
#
loop_
_entity_poly.entity_id
_entity_poly.type
_entity_poly.pdbx_seq_one_letter_code
_entity_poly.pdbx_strand_id
1 'polypeptide(L)'
;MFLLLLLLGTVRSAPLDEFQTFVNNEEVAFNDEAYIKYIVPSGYSPHKSQKQSKVELLDFANKDNEHYEILKKHILAGSIKNGLTFNIYDDNMREASIALFRLLQYSEKEQISKIKEWALENINHDIIDYAWRLVSLYRTDVMKEQEPPYVSKPNYFINSEAIYKALKLKISNGKFDSQTASVQQFYRSDDVITINANYSGWNLLNEDCNDKLDYFREDIGLNSYYYGVHLQYPFWMNNDELTGIDPKYAEQYYYIHKQLMARYSLEKEHPDYNNSQFESKCYEDFIPYLVHDNGLNFAVRSTIKKENSEEYARLKSVDIAIRECIARGFIYMENSTRVTLTDENFVDLLSKLIRVNLESVSMAKIIRSLYGYGGKGYFKNALVCSGTFSNASSTNYAARSHVLVYNSNYARLLYGLLKLIGTI
;
A
#
# COMPACT_ATOMS: atom_id res chain seq x y z
N MET A 1 7.80 64.53 52.68
CA MET A 1 7.87 63.30 53.50
C MET A 1 8.56 62.25 52.63
N PHE A 2 9.88 62.05 52.88
CA PHE A 2 10.82 61.00 52.42
C PHE A 2 10.80 60.55 50.93
N LEU A 3 11.78 60.91 50.06
CA LEU A 3 13.14 60.33 49.85
C LEU A 3 13.11 58.78 49.78
N LEU A 4 13.48 58.05 48.72
CA LEU A 4 14.72 57.95 47.91
C LEU A 4 14.42 57.02 46.69
N LEU A 5 14.74 57.35 45.43
CA LEU A 5 15.94 56.93 44.66
C LEU A 5 16.36 55.44 44.76
N LEU A 6 16.20 54.65 43.68
CA LEU A 6 17.28 53.98 42.90
C LEU A 6 16.83 52.76 42.06
N LEU A 7 17.28 52.80 40.79
CA LEU A 7 17.82 51.72 39.95
C LEU A 7 16.92 50.72 39.20
N LEU A 8 17.06 50.84 37.87
CA LEU A 8 17.01 49.82 36.82
C LEU A 8 17.54 48.44 37.27
N GLY A 9 16.75 47.41 36.98
CA GLY A 9 17.16 46.02 36.97
C GLY A 9 16.12 45.19 36.23
N THR A 10 16.31 45.02 34.91
CA THR A 10 15.54 44.06 34.12
C THR A 10 15.90 42.65 34.57
N VAL A 11 14.97 41.97 35.26
CA VAL A 11 15.04 40.52 35.47
C VAL A 11 13.77 39.92 34.88
N ARG A 12 13.88 39.38 33.65
CA ARG A 12 12.94 38.38 33.15
C ARG A 12 13.17 37.12 33.96
N SER A 13 12.27 36.78 34.89
CA SER A 13 12.21 35.43 35.43
C SER A 13 11.54 34.52 34.38
N ALA A 14 12.34 33.85 33.56
CA ALA A 14 11.91 32.60 32.95
C ALA A 14 12.02 31.50 34.02
N PRO A 15 11.04 30.59 34.16
CA PRO A 15 11.23 29.41 34.99
C PRO A 15 12.38 28.59 34.39
N LEU A 16 13.39 28.28 35.22
CA LEU A 16 14.44 27.33 34.88
C LEU A 16 13.80 25.96 34.74
N ASP A 17 13.82 25.44 33.51
CA ASP A 17 13.37 24.09 33.18
C ASP A 17 14.47 23.10 33.58
N GLU A 18 14.53 22.76 34.87
CA GLU A 18 15.48 21.79 35.44
C GLU A 18 15.29 20.34 34.91
N PHE A 19 14.32 20.12 34.01
CA PHE A 19 14.17 18.86 33.28
C PHE A 19 15.17 18.66 32.13
N GLN A 20 15.76 19.73 31.57
CA GLN A 20 16.70 19.58 30.45
C GLN A 20 18.10 19.10 30.88
N THR A 21 18.47 19.22 32.15
CA THR A 21 19.79 18.83 32.66
C THR A 21 19.97 17.34 32.95
N PHE A 22 18.92 16.53 32.82
CA PHE A 22 19.02 15.07 32.88
C PHE A 22 19.23 14.40 31.51
N VAL A 23 19.17 15.16 30.42
CA VAL A 23 19.46 14.66 29.07
C VAL A 23 20.88 15.08 28.70
N ASN A 24 21.86 14.54 29.43
CA ASN A 24 23.22 14.54 28.95
C ASN A 24 23.29 13.53 27.79
N ASN A 25 23.68 14.08 26.65
CA ASN A 25 24.04 13.38 25.43
C ASN A 25 25.03 12.25 25.73
N GLU A 26 24.81 11.11 25.06
CA GLU A 26 25.52 9.82 25.16
C GLU A 26 24.81 8.76 26.02
N GLU A 27 23.62 8.32 25.57
CA GLU A 27 23.27 6.88 25.46
C GLU A 27 21.83 6.70 24.93
N VAL A 28 21.71 5.81 23.95
CA VAL A 28 20.49 5.25 23.34
C VAL A 28 19.65 6.21 22.46
N ALA A 29 20.17 6.50 21.26
CA ALA A 29 19.29 6.71 20.12
C ALA A 29 18.47 5.42 19.90
N PHE A 30 17.23 5.40 20.40
CA PHE A 30 16.26 4.38 20.04
C PHE A 30 15.98 4.54 18.54
N ASN A 31 16.56 3.65 17.74
CA ASN A 31 16.35 3.60 16.32
C ASN A 31 14.98 2.95 16.05
N ASP A 32 13.93 3.76 15.96
CA ASP A 32 12.55 3.32 15.66
C ASP A 32 12.44 2.56 14.32
N GLU A 33 13.42 2.70 13.43
CA GLU A 33 13.49 1.96 12.15
C GLU A 33 13.94 0.50 12.32
N ALA A 34 14.50 0.12 13.47
CA ALA A 34 15.05 -1.22 13.71
C ALA A 34 13.98 -2.31 13.93
N TYR A 35 12.70 -1.94 14.07
CA TYR A 35 11.64 -2.87 14.49
C TYR A 35 10.53 -3.12 13.46
N ILE A 36 10.67 -2.63 12.22
CA ILE A 36 9.82 -3.11 11.12
C ILE A 36 10.31 -4.52 10.72
N LYS A 37 9.61 -5.55 11.20
CA LYS A 37 9.86 -6.92 10.77
C LYS A 37 9.44 -7.08 9.31
N TYR A 38 10.42 -7.12 8.41
CA TYR A 38 10.21 -7.55 7.03
C TYR A 38 9.55 -8.94 7.01
N ILE A 39 8.69 -9.22 6.03
CA ILE A 39 8.29 -10.60 5.74
C ILE A 39 9.49 -11.29 5.10
N VAL A 40 10.36 -11.83 5.95
CA VAL A 40 11.60 -12.50 5.56
C VAL A 40 11.52 -14.00 5.81
N PRO A 41 12.23 -14.81 5.01
CA PRO A 41 12.43 -16.22 5.32
C PRO A 41 13.00 -16.40 6.73
N SER A 42 12.59 -17.47 7.41
CA SER A 42 13.10 -17.82 8.73
C SER A 42 14.64 -17.91 8.72
N GLY A 43 15.29 -17.32 9.73
CA GLY A 43 16.75 -17.31 9.86
C GLY A 43 17.48 -16.19 9.11
N TYR A 44 16.78 -15.38 8.31
CA TYR A 44 17.36 -14.19 7.69
C TYR A 44 17.43 -13.02 8.68
N SER A 45 18.61 -12.40 8.81
CA SER A 45 18.80 -11.14 9.54
C SER A 45 19.26 -10.07 8.55
N PRO A 46 18.51 -8.97 8.37
CA PRO A 46 18.91 -7.90 7.45
C PRO A 46 20.23 -7.23 7.84
N HIS A 47 20.66 -7.35 9.11
CA HIS A 47 21.84 -6.68 9.66
C HIS A 47 23.19 -7.34 9.33
N LYS A 48 23.22 -8.48 8.61
CA LYS A 48 24.50 -9.01 8.11
C LYS A 48 24.85 -8.36 6.77
N SER A 49 25.81 -7.43 6.80
CA SER A 49 26.53 -7.00 5.59
C SER A 49 27.22 -8.22 4.99
N GLN A 50 26.74 -8.71 3.85
CA GLN A 50 27.44 -9.73 3.06
C GLN A 50 28.03 -9.06 1.82
N LYS A 51 29.26 -9.46 1.49
CA LYS A 51 30.06 -8.97 0.35
C LYS A 51 29.21 -8.86 -0.92
N GLN A 52 29.16 -7.65 -1.49
CA GLN A 52 28.56 -7.38 -2.78
C GLN A 52 29.34 -8.01 -3.93
N SER A 53 28.60 -8.39 -4.98
CA SER A 53 29.12 -8.53 -6.34
C SER A 53 29.81 -7.21 -6.76
N LYS A 54 31.01 -7.31 -7.34
CA LYS A 54 31.66 -6.19 -7.99
C LYS A 54 30.93 -5.88 -9.30
N VAL A 55 29.88 -5.06 -9.27
CA VAL A 55 29.32 -4.47 -10.50
C VAL A 55 29.06 -2.99 -10.24
N GLU A 56 29.98 -2.16 -10.73
CA GLU A 56 29.88 -0.71 -10.66
C GLU A 56 28.83 -0.23 -11.70
N LEU A 57 27.71 0.36 -11.26
CA LEU A 57 26.77 1.10 -12.14
C LEU A 57 27.41 2.37 -12.75
N LEU A 58 28.69 2.61 -12.46
CA LEU A 58 29.44 3.83 -12.74
C LEU A 58 29.72 4.06 -14.23
N ASP A 59 29.46 3.09 -15.10
CA ASP A 59 29.62 3.23 -16.55
C ASP A 59 28.37 3.79 -17.27
N PHE A 60 27.20 3.87 -16.60
CA PHE A 60 25.93 4.15 -17.28
C PHE A 60 25.04 5.20 -16.60
N ALA A 61 25.19 5.42 -15.29
CA ALA A 61 24.56 6.53 -14.59
C ALA A 61 25.65 7.54 -14.21
N ASN A 62 25.46 8.82 -14.55
CA ASN A 62 26.33 9.88 -14.08
C ASN A 62 26.49 9.75 -12.54
N LYS A 63 27.72 9.75 -12.03
CA LYS A 63 27.99 9.58 -10.59
C LYS A 63 27.30 10.65 -9.73
N ASP A 64 26.96 11.77 -10.35
CA ASP A 64 26.24 12.88 -9.73
C ASP A 64 24.70 12.73 -9.82
N ASN A 65 24.17 11.60 -10.30
CA ASN A 65 22.74 11.35 -10.35
C ASN A 65 22.18 11.06 -8.95
N GLU A 66 21.37 11.97 -8.43
CA GLU A 66 20.74 11.86 -7.11
C GLU A 66 19.98 10.55 -6.90
N HIS A 67 19.23 10.09 -7.91
CA HIS A 67 18.45 8.87 -7.82
C HIS A 67 19.32 7.62 -7.74
N TYR A 68 20.48 7.62 -8.40
CA TYR A 68 21.44 6.54 -8.26
C TYR A 68 21.99 6.45 -6.83
N GLU A 69 22.36 7.58 -6.23
CA GLU A 69 22.90 7.59 -4.85
C GLU A 69 21.83 7.16 -3.83
N ILE A 70 20.56 7.55 -4.02
CA ILE A 70 19.44 7.03 -3.20
C ILE A 70 19.34 5.50 -3.33
N LEU A 71 19.36 4.97 -4.56
CA LEU A 71 19.25 3.53 -4.79
C LEU A 71 20.42 2.79 -4.15
N LYS A 72 21.65 3.28 -4.35
CA LYS A 72 22.89 2.73 -3.78
C LYS A 72 22.85 2.72 -2.25
N LYS A 73 22.36 3.78 -1.60
CA LYS A 73 22.16 3.82 -0.14
C LYS A 73 21.29 2.66 0.34
N HIS A 74 20.16 2.41 -0.33
CA HIS A 74 19.24 1.31 0.02
C HIS A 74 19.82 -0.07 -0.27
N ILE A 75 20.60 -0.22 -1.35
CA ILE A 75 21.34 -1.46 -1.63
C ILE A 75 22.34 -1.76 -0.49
N LEU A 76 23.14 -0.76 -0.10
CA LEU A 76 24.15 -0.90 0.96
C LEU A 76 23.51 -1.21 2.32
N ALA A 77 22.36 -0.60 2.61
CA ALA A 77 21.56 -0.92 3.79
C ALA A 77 20.96 -2.33 3.75
N GLY A 78 20.86 -2.96 2.58
CA GLY A 78 20.28 -4.29 2.39
C GLY A 78 18.76 -4.33 2.51
N SER A 79 18.09 -3.17 2.50
CA SER A 79 16.64 -3.02 2.63
C SER A 79 15.88 -3.45 1.37
N ILE A 80 16.57 -3.57 0.24
CA ILE A 80 15.99 -3.92 -1.07
C ILE A 80 16.62 -5.16 -1.72
N LYS A 81 17.19 -6.03 -0.89
CA LYS A 81 17.78 -7.29 -1.36
C LYS A 81 16.74 -8.19 -2.05
N ASN A 82 17.23 -8.97 -3.00
CA ASN A 82 16.41 -9.99 -3.63
C ASN A 82 15.95 -11.05 -2.59
N GLY A 83 14.72 -11.54 -2.74
CA GLY A 83 14.08 -12.46 -1.79
C GLY A 83 13.35 -11.80 -0.60
N LEU A 84 13.47 -10.49 -0.42
CA LEU A 84 12.58 -9.74 0.48
C LEU A 84 11.18 -9.63 -0.14
N THR A 85 10.13 -9.56 0.67
CA THR A 85 8.78 -9.32 0.15
C THR A 85 8.57 -7.83 -0.07
N PHE A 86 8.27 -7.42 -1.31
CA PHE A 86 8.13 -6.02 -1.66
C PHE A 86 6.83 -5.39 -1.16
N ASN A 87 6.97 -4.21 -0.54
CA ASN A 87 5.88 -3.36 -0.10
C ASN A 87 6.11 -1.90 -0.50
N ILE A 88 5.26 -1.34 -1.38
CA ILE A 88 5.35 0.10 -1.74
C ILE A 88 5.03 1.04 -0.56
N TYR A 89 4.45 0.54 0.53
CA TYR A 89 4.23 1.31 1.76
C TYR A 89 5.44 1.27 2.71
N ASP A 90 6.42 0.38 2.50
CA ASP A 90 7.68 0.43 3.22
C ASP A 90 8.51 1.64 2.74
N ASP A 91 9.13 2.38 3.65
CA ASP A 91 9.83 3.62 3.28
C ASP A 91 11.08 3.35 2.44
N ASN A 92 11.87 2.35 2.83
CA ASN A 92 13.09 2.00 2.12
C ASN A 92 12.79 1.48 0.71
N MET A 93 11.86 0.53 0.61
CA MET A 93 11.47 -0.04 -0.68
C MET A 93 10.79 0.99 -1.58
N ARG A 94 9.97 1.89 -1.02
CA ARG A 94 9.32 2.96 -1.80
C ARG A 94 10.32 3.97 -2.33
N GLU A 95 11.21 4.47 -1.49
CA GLU A 95 12.25 5.41 -1.90
C GLU A 95 13.14 4.81 -3.00
N ALA A 96 13.56 3.55 -2.84
CA ALA A 96 14.32 2.84 -3.85
C ALA A 96 13.52 2.64 -5.16
N SER A 97 12.23 2.32 -5.06
CA SER A 97 11.35 2.15 -6.23
C SER A 97 11.18 3.46 -7.00
N ILE A 98 10.96 4.56 -6.29
CA ILE A 98 10.86 5.89 -6.88
C ILE A 98 12.20 6.26 -7.52
N ALA A 99 13.32 6.04 -6.82
CA ALA A 99 14.65 6.33 -7.35
C ALA A 99 14.94 5.53 -8.64
N LEU A 100 14.64 4.23 -8.66
CA LEU A 100 14.79 3.41 -9.87
C LEU A 100 13.87 3.90 -11.01
N PHE A 101 12.61 4.20 -10.71
CA PHE A 101 11.67 4.75 -11.68
C PHE A 101 12.21 6.05 -12.29
N ARG A 102 12.64 7.01 -11.46
CA ARG A 102 13.16 8.30 -11.93
C ARG A 102 14.45 8.15 -12.72
N LEU A 103 15.34 7.27 -12.28
CA LEU A 103 16.56 6.96 -13.01
C LEU A 103 16.22 6.48 -14.43
N LEU A 104 15.32 5.50 -14.55
CA LEU A 104 14.86 5.00 -15.85
C LEU A 104 14.07 6.04 -16.66
N GLN A 105 13.26 6.86 -15.99
CA GLN A 105 12.43 7.91 -16.62
C GLN A 105 13.29 8.98 -17.31
N TYR A 106 14.42 9.35 -16.71
CA TYR A 106 15.29 10.42 -17.21
C TYR A 106 16.55 9.93 -17.95
N SER A 107 16.78 8.62 -18.03
CA SER A 107 17.92 8.06 -18.78
C SER A 107 17.67 8.04 -20.29
N GLU A 108 18.76 8.04 -21.06
CA GLU A 108 18.72 7.82 -22.50
C GLU A 108 18.23 6.40 -22.83
N LYS A 109 17.54 6.22 -23.96
CA LYS A 109 16.90 4.96 -24.34
C LYS A 109 17.91 3.80 -24.40
N GLU A 110 19.12 4.08 -24.86
CA GLU A 110 20.22 3.13 -25.00
C GLU A 110 20.77 2.65 -23.64
N GLN A 111 20.57 3.44 -22.57
CA GLN A 111 21.01 3.12 -21.22
C GLN A 111 19.97 2.30 -20.45
N ILE A 112 18.68 2.42 -20.79
CA ILE A 112 17.57 1.77 -20.08
C ILE A 112 17.77 0.25 -19.98
N SER A 113 18.12 -0.42 -21.10
CA SER A 113 18.34 -1.87 -21.10
C SER A 113 19.47 -2.27 -20.16
N LYS A 114 20.56 -1.49 -20.12
CA LYS A 114 21.72 -1.75 -19.25
C LYS A 114 21.37 -1.53 -17.77
N ILE A 115 20.62 -0.48 -17.46
CA ILE A 115 20.15 -0.21 -16.10
C ILE A 115 19.22 -1.34 -15.64
N LYS A 116 18.36 -1.84 -16.53
CA LYS A 116 17.47 -2.97 -16.24
C LYS A 116 18.24 -4.27 -15.98
N GLU A 117 19.21 -4.61 -16.84
CA GLU A 117 20.08 -5.79 -16.65
C GLU A 117 20.83 -5.73 -15.32
N TRP A 118 21.44 -4.57 -15.02
CA TRP A 118 22.08 -4.36 -13.73
C TRP A 118 21.10 -4.51 -12.56
N ALA A 119 19.90 -3.93 -12.66
CA ALA A 119 18.91 -4.00 -11.59
C ALA A 119 18.50 -5.45 -11.29
N LEU A 120 18.30 -6.28 -12.32
CA LEU A 120 17.91 -7.69 -12.19
C LEU A 120 18.89 -8.53 -11.36
N GLU A 121 20.17 -8.15 -11.37
CA GLU A 121 21.23 -8.83 -10.61
C GLU A 121 21.40 -8.29 -9.18
N ASN A 122 20.98 -7.05 -8.90
CA ASN A 122 21.39 -6.33 -7.69
C ASN A 122 20.25 -5.99 -6.72
N ILE A 123 19.01 -5.90 -7.19
CA ILE A 123 17.87 -5.48 -6.36
C ILE A 123 16.69 -6.44 -6.48
N ASN A 124 15.74 -6.27 -5.56
CA ASN A 124 14.50 -7.01 -5.53
C ASN A 124 13.72 -6.94 -6.85
N HIS A 125 13.32 -8.09 -7.39
CA HIS A 125 12.65 -8.18 -8.69
C HIS A 125 11.31 -7.45 -8.75
N ASP A 126 10.61 -7.30 -7.63
CA ASP A 126 9.32 -6.60 -7.59
C ASP A 126 9.49 -5.09 -7.67
N ILE A 127 10.59 -4.56 -7.12
CA ILE A 127 10.94 -3.13 -7.26
C ILE A 127 11.18 -2.83 -8.74
N ILE A 128 11.83 -3.75 -9.45
CA ILE A 128 12.09 -3.63 -10.89
C ILE A 128 10.79 -3.69 -11.67
N ASP A 129 9.93 -4.69 -11.40
CA ASP A 129 8.62 -4.82 -12.05
C ASP A 129 7.77 -3.55 -11.85
N TYR A 130 7.73 -3.02 -10.64
CA TYR A 130 6.99 -1.79 -10.32
C TYR A 130 7.53 -0.58 -11.08
N ALA A 131 8.84 -0.33 -11.01
CA ALA A 131 9.46 0.77 -11.72
C ALA A 131 9.28 0.63 -13.24
N TRP A 132 9.43 -0.58 -13.78
CA TRP A 132 9.27 -0.85 -15.20
C TRP A 132 7.83 -0.61 -15.69
N ARG A 133 6.83 -1.00 -14.90
CA ARG A 133 5.40 -0.69 -15.14
C ARG A 133 5.16 0.81 -15.26
N LEU A 134 5.71 1.60 -14.36
CA LEU A 134 5.61 3.07 -14.42
C LEU A 134 6.34 3.64 -15.65
N VAL A 135 7.55 3.18 -15.94
CA VAL A 135 8.32 3.61 -17.11
C VAL A 135 7.54 3.33 -18.40
N SER A 136 6.97 2.14 -18.58
CA SER A 136 6.16 1.82 -19.75
C SER A 136 4.88 2.66 -19.86
N LEU A 137 4.38 3.18 -18.74
CA LEU A 137 3.20 4.05 -18.72
C LEU A 137 3.56 5.51 -19.07
N TYR A 138 4.61 6.05 -18.46
CA TYR A 138 4.96 7.47 -18.57
C TYR A 138 5.96 7.79 -19.70
N ARG A 139 6.66 6.80 -20.26
CA ARG A 139 7.49 6.99 -21.45
C ARG A 139 6.77 6.55 -22.72
N THR A 140 6.97 7.30 -23.79
CA THR A 140 6.42 6.99 -25.12
C THR A 140 7.35 6.15 -25.99
N ASP A 141 8.64 6.12 -25.68
CA ASP A 141 9.72 5.54 -26.49
C ASP A 141 10.15 4.12 -26.07
N VAL A 142 9.58 3.60 -24.97
CA VAL A 142 9.83 2.26 -24.41
C VAL A 142 8.67 1.32 -24.78
N MET A 143 8.97 0.04 -24.97
CA MET A 143 7.96 -0.99 -25.24
C MET A 143 6.92 -1.05 -24.11
N LYS A 144 5.65 -1.01 -24.50
CA LYS A 144 4.50 -0.97 -23.58
C LYS A 144 3.91 -2.34 -23.27
N GLU A 145 4.31 -3.37 -24.01
CA GLU A 145 3.77 -4.71 -23.82
C GLU A 145 4.31 -5.29 -22.51
N GLN A 146 3.39 -5.43 -21.56
CA GLN A 146 3.66 -6.01 -20.26
C GLN A 146 2.58 -7.01 -19.91
N GLU A 147 2.99 -8.11 -19.29
CA GLU A 147 2.04 -9.09 -18.80
C GLU A 147 1.17 -8.48 -17.70
N PRO A 148 -0.13 -8.85 -17.67
CA PRO A 148 -1.01 -8.50 -16.56
C PRO A 148 -0.44 -9.00 -15.22
N PRO A 149 -0.70 -8.29 -14.11
CA PRO A 149 -0.12 -8.62 -12.82
C PRO A 149 -0.55 -10.00 -12.28
N TYR A 150 -1.71 -10.53 -12.68
CA TYR A 150 -2.14 -11.89 -12.31
C TYR A 150 -1.39 -12.99 -13.05
N VAL A 151 -0.72 -12.68 -14.17
CA VAL A 151 0.16 -13.62 -14.87
C VAL A 151 1.54 -13.61 -14.22
N SER A 152 2.09 -12.42 -13.96
CA SER A 152 3.43 -12.29 -13.37
C SER A 152 3.47 -12.64 -11.87
N LYS A 153 2.37 -12.41 -11.13
CA LYS A 153 2.24 -12.66 -9.68
C LYS A 153 0.94 -13.37 -9.31
N PRO A 154 0.70 -14.61 -9.79
CA PRO A 154 -0.58 -15.31 -9.61
C PRO A 154 -0.97 -15.52 -8.14
N ASN A 155 0.00 -15.68 -7.23
CA ASN A 155 -0.23 -15.88 -5.79
C ASN A 155 -0.81 -14.66 -5.05
N TYR A 156 -0.89 -13.50 -5.72
CA TYR A 156 -1.54 -12.28 -5.21
C TYR A 156 -3.00 -12.15 -5.68
N PHE A 157 -3.44 -13.01 -6.61
CA PHE A 157 -4.76 -12.96 -7.25
C PHE A 157 -5.56 -14.23 -7.00
N ILE A 158 -4.89 -15.38 -7.02
CA ILE A 158 -5.50 -16.70 -6.91
C ILE A 158 -5.27 -17.25 -5.49
N ASN A 159 -6.30 -17.93 -4.97
CA ASN A 159 -6.22 -18.55 -3.65
C ASN A 159 -5.05 -19.53 -3.54
N SER A 160 -4.42 -19.55 -2.36
CA SER A 160 -3.21 -20.31 -2.06
C SER A 160 -3.37 -21.81 -2.32
N GLU A 161 -4.58 -22.35 -2.15
CA GLU A 161 -4.96 -23.72 -2.48
C GLU A 161 -4.59 -24.12 -3.91
N ALA A 162 -4.93 -23.27 -4.89
CA ALA A 162 -4.59 -23.50 -6.30
C ALA A 162 -3.08 -23.31 -6.58
N ILE A 163 -2.44 -22.38 -5.88
CA ILE A 163 -0.98 -22.19 -5.96
C ILE A 163 -0.25 -23.44 -5.45
N TYR A 164 -0.67 -24.02 -4.32
CA TYR A 164 -0.09 -25.25 -3.78
C TYR A 164 -0.34 -26.45 -4.70
N LYS A 165 -1.52 -26.56 -5.31
CA LYS A 165 -1.81 -27.56 -6.35
C LYS A 165 -0.84 -27.44 -7.53
N ALA A 166 -0.61 -26.23 -8.03
CA ALA A 166 0.33 -25.98 -9.13
C ALA A 166 1.77 -26.36 -8.75
N LEU A 167 2.22 -26.01 -7.54
CA LEU A 167 3.53 -26.39 -7.02
C LEU A 167 3.69 -27.91 -6.91
N LYS A 168 2.67 -28.63 -6.41
CA LYS A 168 2.66 -30.09 -6.33
C LYS A 168 2.77 -30.72 -7.72
N LEU A 169 1.99 -30.23 -8.68
CA LEU A 169 2.06 -30.68 -10.07
C LEU A 169 3.44 -30.43 -10.67
N LYS A 170 4.08 -29.29 -10.38
CA LYS A 170 5.44 -29.01 -10.85
C LYS A 170 6.46 -30.03 -10.32
N ILE A 171 6.39 -30.36 -9.02
CA ILE A 171 7.25 -31.38 -8.39
C ILE A 171 7.03 -32.76 -9.01
N SER A 172 5.77 -33.10 -9.31
CA SER A 172 5.41 -34.37 -9.95
C SER A 172 5.64 -34.39 -11.47
N ASN A 173 6.32 -33.39 -12.05
CA ASN A 173 6.51 -33.26 -13.50
C ASN A 173 5.18 -33.34 -14.29
N GLY A 174 4.13 -32.74 -13.74
CA GLY A 174 2.78 -32.73 -14.30
C GLY A 174 2.10 -34.09 -14.31
N LYS A 175 2.59 -35.08 -13.55
CA LYS A 175 1.98 -36.41 -13.45
C LYS A 175 0.97 -36.47 -12.30
N PHE A 176 -0.17 -37.08 -12.56
CA PHE A 176 -1.22 -37.34 -11.59
C PHE A 176 -2.07 -38.51 -12.09
N ASP A 177 -2.61 -39.30 -11.17
CA ASP A 177 -3.56 -40.37 -11.47
C ASP A 177 -5.00 -39.83 -11.60
N SER A 178 -5.91 -40.66 -12.14
CA SER A 178 -7.31 -40.27 -12.38
C SER A 178 -8.09 -39.95 -11.11
N GLN A 179 -7.80 -40.63 -10.00
CA GLN A 179 -8.45 -40.37 -8.72
C GLN A 179 -8.01 -39.01 -8.16
N THR A 180 -6.70 -38.74 -8.17
CA THR A 180 -6.15 -37.43 -7.79
C THR A 180 -6.69 -36.32 -8.70
N ALA A 181 -6.75 -36.55 -10.01
CA ALA A 181 -7.30 -35.57 -10.97
C ALA A 181 -8.74 -35.19 -10.65
N SER A 182 -9.58 -36.19 -10.35
CA SER A 182 -10.98 -35.98 -9.99
C SER A 182 -11.13 -35.18 -8.70
N VAL A 183 -10.42 -35.57 -7.63
CA VAL A 183 -10.54 -34.89 -6.33
C VAL A 183 -9.95 -33.48 -6.35
N GLN A 184 -8.81 -33.30 -7.00
CA GLN A 184 -8.10 -32.01 -7.03
C GLN A 184 -8.54 -31.11 -8.20
N GLN A 185 -9.46 -31.60 -9.05
CA GLN A 185 -9.99 -30.90 -10.21
C GLN A 185 -8.87 -30.47 -11.19
N PHE A 186 -8.01 -31.44 -11.53
CA PHE A 186 -6.97 -31.28 -12.54
C PHE A 186 -7.45 -31.80 -13.88
N TYR A 187 -7.21 -31.01 -14.92
CA TYR A 187 -7.54 -31.36 -16.30
C TYR A 187 -6.30 -31.19 -17.15
N ARG A 188 -6.00 -32.16 -18.00
CA ARG A 188 -4.91 -32.05 -18.99
C ARG A 188 -5.52 -31.95 -20.38
N SER A 189 -5.12 -30.92 -21.10
CA SER A 189 -5.34 -30.77 -22.53
C SER A 189 -3.99 -30.50 -23.17
N ASP A 190 -3.49 -31.46 -23.94
CA ASP A 190 -2.14 -31.42 -24.52
C ASP A 190 -1.05 -31.15 -23.45
N ASP A 191 -0.25 -30.11 -23.66
CA ASP A 191 0.82 -29.67 -22.76
C ASP A 191 0.34 -28.74 -21.64
N VAL A 192 -0.96 -28.44 -21.57
CA VAL A 192 -1.56 -27.54 -20.57
C VAL A 192 -2.26 -28.34 -19.49
N ILE A 193 -1.98 -28.00 -18.24
CA ILE A 193 -2.72 -28.51 -17.07
C ILE A 193 -3.56 -27.35 -16.51
N THR A 194 -4.87 -27.55 -16.49
CA THR A 194 -5.84 -26.63 -15.90
C THR A 194 -6.16 -27.09 -14.48
N ILE A 195 -6.21 -26.12 -13.57
CA ILE A 195 -6.55 -26.32 -12.16
C ILE A 195 -7.79 -25.47 -11.88
N ASN A 196 -8.89 -26.08 -11.46
CA ASN A 196 -10.02 -25.29 -10.99
C ASN A 196 -9.69 -24.63 -9.64
N ALA A 197 -9.99 -23.34 -9.54
CA ALA A 197 -9.80 -22.54 -8.34
C ALA A 197 -11.13 -21.89 -7.94
N ASN A 198 -11.53 -22.08 -6.68
CA ASN A 198 -12.71 -21.41 -6.13
C ASN A 198 -12.34 -20.03 -5.57
N TYR A 199 -13.30 -19.11 -5.56
CA TYR A 199 -13.26 -17.90 -4.73
C TYR A 199 -13.22 -18.25 -3.24
N SER A 200 -12.77 -17.33 -2.39
CA SER A 200 -12.67 -17.60 -0.95
C SER A 200 -14.04 -17.85 -0.30
N GLY A 201 -14.04 -18.36 0.93
CA GLY A 201 -15.28 -18.68 1.65
C GLY A 201 -15.99 -19.96 1.19
N TRP A 202 -15.59 -20.58 0.07
CA TRP A 202 -16.18 -21.83 -0.46
C TRP A 202 -16.17 -23.02 0.51
N ASN A 203 -15.25 -23.01 1.47
CA ASN A 203 -15.05 -24.04 2.49
C ASN A 203 -15.57 -23.62 3.88
N LEU A 204 -16.28 -22.49 3.98
CA LEU A 204 -16.86 -22.00 5.24
C LEU A 204 -18.35 -22.35 5.30
N LEU A 205 -18.82 -22.69 6.51
CA LEU A 205 -20.22 -23.12 6.77
C LEU A 205 -21.20 -21.94 6.92
N ASN A 206 -20.72 -20.70 6.96
CA ASN A 206 -21.53 -19.53 7.30
C ASN A 206 -22.15 -18.88 6.06
N GLU A 207 -23.20 -19.48 5.52
CA GLU A 207 -23.99 -18.90 4.42
C GLU A 207 -24.74 -17.61 4.84
N ASP A 208 -25.05 -17.46 6.14
CA ASP A 208 -25.90 -16.38 6.67
C ASP A 208 -25.20 -15.02 6.87
N CYS A 209 -23.90 -14.94 6.62
CA CYS A 209 -23.10 -13.72 6.83
C CYS A 209 -22.24 -13.31 5.63
N ASN A 210 -22.23 -14.11 4.56
CA ASN A 210 -21.46 -13.78 3.38
C ASN A 210 -22.41 -13.11 2.38
N ASP A 211 -22.13 -11.87 2.01
CA ASP A 211 -22.86 -11.19 0.93
C ASP A 211 -22.62 -11.84 -0.44
N LYS A 212 -21.87 -12.94 -0.47
CA LYS A 212 -21.45 -13.74 -1.63
C LYS A 212 -20.88 -12.87 -2.76
N LEU A 213 -20.28 -11.73 -2.40
CA LEU A 213 -19.64 -10.83 -3.35
C LEU A 213 -18.19 -11.20 -3.65
N ASP A 214 -17.70 -12.35 -3.17
CA ASP A 214 -16.32 -12.78 -3.35
C ASP A 214 -15.97 -12.95 -4.83
N TYR A 215 -16.90 -13.42 -5.68
CA TYR A 215 -16.67 -13.49 -7.12
C TYR A 215 -16.31 -12.13 -7.74
N PHE A 216 -16.94 -11.05 -7.25
CA PHE A 216 -16.69 -9.69 -7.72
C PHE A 216 -15.41 -9.13 -7.10
N ARG A 217 -15.26 -9.24 -5.78
CA ARG A 217 -14.13 -8.66 -5.02
C ARG A 217 -12.81 -9.32 -5.34
N GLU A 218 -12.83 -10.59 -5.69
CA GLU A 218 -11.65 -11.40 -5.97
C GLU A 218 -11.42 -11.59 -7.47
N ASP A 219 -12.26 -11.00 -8.32
CA ASP A 219 -12.08 -11.03 -9.77
C ASP A 219 -10.70 -10.49 -10.17
N ILE A 220 -9.98 -11.25 -10.98
CA ILE A 220 -8.61 -10.91 -11.37
C ILE A 220 -8.57 -9.64 -12.23
N GLY A 221 -9.62 -9.39 -13.02
CA GLY A 221 -9.77 -8.21 -13.87
C GLY A 221 -9.99 -6.94 -13.04
N LEU A 222 -10.96 -6.96 -12.13
CA LEU A 222 -11.24 -5.83 -11.22
C LEU A 222 -10.01 -5.46 -10.39
N ASN A 223 -9.35 -6.47 -9.83
CA ASN A 223 -8.15 -6.28 -9.05
C ASN A 223 -7.02 -5.67 -9.89
N SER A 224 -6.80 -6.18 -11.10
CA SER A 224 -5.78 -5.64 -12.02
C SER A 224 -6.09 -4.23 -12.48
N TYR A 225 -7.37 -3.92 -12.72
CA TYR A 225 -7.83 -2.58 -13.03
C TYR A 225 -7.44 -1.61 -11.92
N TYR A 226 -7.71 -1.96 -10.66
CA TYR A 226 -7.38 -1.07 -9.53
C TYR A 226 -5.87 -0.90 -9.34
N TYR A 227 -5.08 -1.94 -9.64
CA TYR A 227 -3.62 -1.81 -9.70
C TYR A 227 -3.17 -0.87 -10.82
N GLY A 228 -3.83 -0.90 -11.98
CA GLY A 228 -3.61 0.07 -13.07
C GLY A 228 -3.91 1.52 -12.64
N VAL A 229 -5.01 1.75 -11.90
CA VAL A 229 -5.34 3.07 -11.33
C VAL A 229 -4.21 3.57 -10.41
N HIS A 230 -3.65 2.68 -9.58
CA HIS A 230 -2.50 3.03 -8.74
C HIS A 230 -1.27 3.42 -9.57
N LEU A 231 -0.96 2.68 -10.63
CA LEU A 231 0.16 3.00 -11.51
C LEU A 231 -0.04 4.32 -12.26
N GLN A 232 -1.28 4.63 -12.65
CA GLN A 232 -1.63 5.87 -13.35
C GLN A 232 -1.49 7.09 -12.45
N TYR A 233 -1.93 6.99 -11.18
CA TYR A 233 -1.87 8.07 -10.20
C TYR A 233 -1.25 7.60 -8.88
N PRO A 234 0.07 7.30 -8.84
CA PRO A 234 0.71 6.80 -7.65
C PRO A 234 0.56 7.76 -6.47
N PHE A 235 0.23 7.23 -5.29
CA PHE A 235 -0.05 8.05 -4.10
C PHE A 235 1.16 8.87 -3.63
N TRP A 236 2.37 8.45 -3.98
CA TRP A 236 3.62 9.15 -3.64
C TRP A 236 3.95 10.30 -4.60
N MET A 237 3.28 10.42 -5.74
CA MET A 237 3.39 11.61 -6.59
C MET A 237 2.59 12.76 -6.00
N ASN A 238 3.17 13.95 -5.98
CA ASN A 238 2.52 15.16 -5.49
C ASN A 238 1.50 15.69 -6.52
N ASN A 239 0.67 16.65 -6.10
CA ASN A 239 -0.39 17.19 -6.95
C ASN A 239 0.15 17.97 -8.15
N ASP A 240 1.28 18.65 -8.02
CA ASP A 240 1.86 19.46 -9.09
C ASP A 240 2.39 18.58 -10.22
N GLU A 241 3.10 17.51 -9.87
CA GLU A 241 3.56 16.51 -10.81
C GLU A 241 2.40 15.85 -11.54
N LEU A 242 1.37 15.41 -10.80
CA LEU A 242 0.19 14.78 -11.39
C LEU A 242 -0.59 15.74 -12.29
N THR A 243 -0.71 17.02 -11.89
CA THR A 243 -1.32 18.06 -12.73
C THR A 243 -0.53 18.27 -14.02
N GLY A 244 0.80 18.20 -13.95
CA GLY A 244 1.68 18.29 -15.12
C GLY A 244 1.55 17.11 -16.08
N ILE A 245 1.21 15.92 -15.58
CA ILE A 245 0.96 14.71 -16.37
C ILE A 245 -0.45 14.71 -16.95
N ASP A 246 -1.46 14.92 -16.10
CA ASP A 246 -2.86 14.98 -16.46
C ASP A 246 -3.54 16.08 -15.63
N PRO A 247 -3.90 17.23 -16.25
CA PRO A 247 -4.56 18.33 -15.55
C PRO A 247 -5.88 17.95 -14.86
N LYS A 248 -6.51 16.85 -15.28
CA LYS A 248 -7.79 16.35 -14.75
C LYS A 248 -7.63 15.10 -13.87
N TYR A 249 -6.42 14.75 -13.45
CA TYR A 249 -6.19 13.53 -12.66
C TYR A 249 -7.06 13.46 -11.40
N ALA A 250 -7.34 14.60 -10.74
CA ALA A 250 -8.13 14.63 -9.51
C ALA A 250 -9.63 14.43 -9.78
N GLU A 251 -10.16 15.02 -10.85
CA GLU A 251 -11.52 14.72 -11.33
C GLU A 251 -11.65 13.25 -11.73
N GLN A 252 -10.64 12.71 -12.42
CA GLN A 252 -10.61 11.29 -12.79
C GLN A 252 -10.52 10.39 -11.56
N TYR A 253 -9.72 10.76 -10.56
CA TYR A 253 -9.67 10.06 -9.27
C TYR A 253 -11.05 9.98 -8.64
N TYR A 254 -11.77 11.11 -8.55
CA TYR A 254 -13.15 11.12 -8.06
C TYR A 254 -14.06 10.22 -8.90
N TYR A 255 -14.00 10.35 -10.22
CA TYR A 255 -14.85 9.61 -11.15
C TYR A 255 -14.62 8.10 -11.04
N ILE A 256 -13.36 7.65 -11.04
CA ILE A 256 -12.97 6.24 -10.91
C ILE A 256 -13.54 5.64 -9.63
N HIS A 257 -13.35 6.30 -8.50
CA HIS A 257 -13.84 5.80 -7.22
C HIS A 257 -15.37 5.84 -7.13
N LYS A 258 -16.01 6.87 -7.68
CA LYS A 258 -17.48 6.94 -7.77
C LYS A 258 -18.05 5.79 -8.61
N GLN A 259 -17.47 5.51 -9.78
CA GLN A 259 -17.91 4.43 -10.66
C GLN A 259 -17.67 3.04 -10.04
N LEU A 260 -16.51 2.83 -9.40
CA LEU A 260 -16.24 1.59 -8.68
C LEU A 260 -17.26 1.33 -7.57
N MET A 261 -17.60 2.36 -6.78
CA MET A 261 -18.59 2.22 -5.71
C MET A 261 -20.00 2.02 -6.25
N ALA A 262 -20.38 2.72 -7.32
CA ALA A 262 -21.66 2.47 -7.99
C ALA A 262 -21.74 1.03 -8.51
N ARG A 263 -20.68 0.52 -9.15
CA ARG A 263 -20.62 -0.86 -9.64
C ARG A 263 -20.73 -1.88 -8.51
N TYR A 264 -20.04 -1.64 -7.40
CA TYR A 264 -20.11 -2.46 -6.20
C TYR A 264 -21.52 -2.44 -5.56
N SER A 265 -22.17 -1.28 -5.50
CA SER A 265 -23.56 -1.16 -5.04
C SER A 265 -24.52 -1.97 -5.93
N LEU A 266 -24.33 -1.96 -7.25
CA LEU A 266 -25.13 -2.77 -8.17
C LEU A 266 -24.98 -4.28 -7.93
N GLU A 267 -23.78 -4.77 -7.57
CA GLU A 267 -23.62 -6.19 -7.21
C GLU A 267 -24.37 -6.54 -5.93
N LYS A 268 -24.38 -5.62 -4.96
CA LYS A 268 -25.06 -5.81 -3.68
C LYS A 268 -26.59 -5.83 -3.83
N GLU A 269 -27.13 -5.06 -4.77
CA GLU A 269 -28.57 -4.92 -5.02
C GLU A 269 -29.13 -5.99 -5.99
N HIS A 270 -28.31 -6.95 -6.45
CA HIS A 270 -28.74 -7.94 -7.42
C HIS A 270 -29.89 -8.84 -6.88
N PRO A 271 -30.93 -9.19 -7.67
CA PRO A 271 -32.20 -9.73 -7.16
C PRO A 271 -32.12 -11.08 -6.44
N ASP A 272 -31.11 -11.91 -6.73
CA ASP A 272 -30.88 -13.17 -6.00
C ASP A 272 -30.53 -12.96 -4.52
N TYR A 273 -30.29 -11.72 -4.09
CA TYR A 273 -29.91 -11.32 -2.74
C TYR A 273 -31.05 -10.65 -1.93
N ASN A 274 -32.25 -10.51 -2.50
CA ASN A 274 -33.37 -9.78 -1.87
C ASN A 274 -34.20 -10.56 -0.83
N ASN A 275 -33.89 -11.84 -0.56
CA ASN A 275 -34.76 -12.70 0.25
C ASN A 275 -34.30 -12.96 1.69
N SER A 276 -33.56 -12.03 2.28
CA SER A 276 -33.09 -12.22 3.65
C SER A 276 -32.91 -10.89 4.34
N GLN A 277 -33.83 -10.64 5.28
CA GLN A 277 -33.60 -9.80 6.45
C GLN A 277 -32.35 -10.29 7.19
N PHE A 278 -31.16 -10.02 6.67
CA PHE A 278 -29.91 -10.24 7.40
C PHE A 278 -29.66 -9.03 8.28
N GLU A 279 -30.42 -8.93 9.37
CA GLU A 279 -30.09 -8.15 10.57
C GLU A 279 -28.98 -8.84 11.40
N SER A 280 -28.29 -9.84 10.86
CA SER A 280 -27.13 -10.42 11.52
C SER A 280 -25.97 -9.43 11.44
N LYS A 281 -25.37 -9.13 12.61
CA LYS A 281 -24.04 -8.49 12.69
C LYS A 281 -23.03 -9.45 12.05
N CYS A 282 -22.95 -9.43 10.73
CA CYS A 282 -21.98 -10.21 9.97
C CYS A 282 -20.59 -9.84 10.48
N TYR A 283 -19.79 -10.84 10.83
CA TYR A 283 -18.43 -10.63 11.33
C TYR A 283 -17.61 -9.87 10.27
N GLU A 284 -17.05 -8.72 10.64
CA GLU A 284 -16.16 -7.92 9.76
C GLU A 284 -14.76 -8.55 9.58
N ASP A 285 -14.55 -9.79 10.02
CA ASP A 285 -13.29 -10.50 9.88
C ASP A 285 -13.01 -10.70 8.39
N PHE A 286 -11.74 -10.59 8.02
CA PHE A 286 -11.31 -10.84 6.64
C PHE A 286 -10.07 -11.71 6.65
N ILE A 287 -10.19 -12.90 6.07
CA ILE A 287 -9.13 -13.91 6.01
C ILE A 287 -8.71 -14.03 4.53
N PRO A 288 -7.61 -13.38 4.10
CA PRO A 288 -7.11 -13.55 2.75
C PRO A 288 -6.55 -14.95 2.58
N TYR A 289 -7.03 -15.68 1.57
CA TYR A 289 -6.50 -17.00 1.22
C TYR A 289 -5.30 -16.84 0.27
N LEU A 290 -4.38 -15.93 0.60
CA LEU A 290 -3.23 -15.59 -0.25
C LEU A 290 -1.92 -15.89 0.49
N VAL A 291 -0.86 -16.13 -0.29
CA VAL A 291 0.48 -16.43 0.22
C VAL A 291 1.53 -15.56 -0.47
N HIS A 292 2.48 -15.07 0.31
CA HIS A 292 3.65 -14.37 -0.21
C HIS A 292 4.62 -15.35 -0.89
N ASP A 293 5.58 -14.80 -1.64
CA ASP A 293 6.55 -15.59 -2.41
C ASP A 293 7.45 -16.46 -1.51
N ASN A 294 7.62 -16.06 -0.25
CA ASN A 294 8.33 -16.83 0.77
C ASN A 294 7.45 -17.86 1.51
N GLY A 295 6.20 -18.04 1.09
CA GLY A 295 5.25 -19.00 1.65
C GLY A 295 4.55 -18.55 2.94
N LEU A 296 4.80 -17.34 3.43
CA LEU A 296 4.05 -16.80 4.56
C LEU A 296 2.65 -16.37 4.11
N ASN A 297 1.64 -16.68 4.93
CA ASN A 297 0.27 -16.25 4.67
C ASN A 297 0.13 -14.74 4.80
N PHE A 298 -0.81 -14.18 4.03
CA PHE A 298 -1.24 -12.80 4.24
C PHE A 298 -1.88 -12.65 5.62
N ALA A 299 -1.78 -11.44 6.17
CA ALA A 299 -2.34 -11.17 7.49
C ALA A 299 -3.87 -11.24 7.50
N VAL A 300 -4.41 -11.72 8.60
CA VAL A 300 -5.85 -11.81 8.86
C VAL A 300 -6.33 -10.57 9.61
N ARG A 301 -7.46 -10.02 9.19
CA ARG A 301 -8.16 -8.98 9.95
C ARG A 301 -9.17 -9.63 10.89
N SER A 302 -8.99 -9.41 12.18
CA SER A 302 -10.01 -9.68 13.20
C SER A 302 -10.83 -8.41 13.48
N THR A 303 -12.10 -8.58 13.86
CA THR A 303 -13.15 -7.60 14.16
C THR A 303 -12.87 -6.66 15.31
N ILE A 304 -11.78 -6.86 16.07
CA ILE A 304 -11.44 -6.00 17.22
C ILE A 304 -11.01 -4.62 16.71
N LYS A 305 -11.97 -3.69 16.62
CA LYS A 305 -11.73 -2.28 16.31
C LYS A 305 -11.09 -1.59 17.52
N LYS A 306 -9.87 -1.08 17.37
CA LYS A 306 -9.30 -0.10 18.31
C LYS A 306 -9.84 1.30 17.99
N GLU A 307 -11.12 1.53 18.31
CA GLU A 307 -11.72 2.88 18.20
C GLU A 307 -11.02 3.89 19.13
N ASN A 308 -10.32 3.42 20.16
CA ASN A 308 -9.54 4.25 21.09
C ASN A 308 -8.03 4.33 20.75
N SER A 309 -7.64 4.12 19.49
CA SER A 309 -6.23 4.28 19.07
C SER A 309 -5.93 5.70 18.59
N GLU A 310 -4.67 6.12 18.74
CA GLU A 310 -4.17 7.39 18.19
C GLU A 310 -4.36 7.44 16.67
N GLU A 311 -4.11 6.32 15.98
CA GLU A 311 -4.31 6.17 14.55
C GLU A 311 -5.77 6.41 14.14
N TYR A 312 -6.72 5.86 14.90
CA TYR A 312 -8.14 6.08 14.64
C TYR A 312 -8.55 7.53 14.89
N ALA A 313 -8.06 8.14 15.98
CA ALA A 313 -8.29 9.55 16.28
C ALA A 313 -7.77 10.47 15.17
N ARG A 314 -6.58 10.17 14.62
CA ARG A 314 -5.99 10.90 13.50
C ARG A 314 -6.76 10.74 12.19
N LEU A 315 -7.24 9.53 11.90
CA LEU A 315 -8.13 9.32 10.75
C LEU A 315 -9.43 10.11 10.90
N LYS A 316 -10.00 10.12 12.12
CA LYS A 316 -11.26 10.80 12.41
C LYS A 316 -11.12 12.33 12.36
N SER A 317 -10.00 12.87 12.82
CA SER A 317 -9.74 14.31 12.73
C SER A 317 -9.65 14.78 11.28
N VAL A 318 -9.05 13.98 10.39
CA VAL A 318 -9.01 14.25 8.95
C VAL A 318 -10.40 14.21 8.31
N ASP A 319 -11.23 13.20 8.64
CA ASP A 319 -12.63 13.13 8.19
C ASP A 319 -13.42 14.38 8.60
N ILE A 320 -13.28 14.80 9.86
CA ILE A 320 -13.93 16.01 10.38
C ILE A 320 -13.42 17.26 9.64
N ALA A 321 -12.10 17.40 9.45
CA ALA A 321 -11.51 18.56 8.78
C ALA A 321 -11.99 18.71 7.33
N ILE A 322 -12.10 17.61 6.58
CA ILE A 322 -12.60 17.64 5.20
C ILE A 322 -14.09 18.04 5.18
N ARG A 323 -14.90 17.48 6.09
CA ARG A 323 -16.32 17.84 6.21
C ARG A 323 -16.52 19.31 6.57
N GLU A 324 -15.69 19.85 7.47
CA GLU A 324 -15.70 21.27 7.82
C GLU A 324 -15.36 22.16 6.61
N CYS A 325 -14.37 21.78 5.81
CA CYS A 325 -14.02 22.51 4.57
C CYS A 325 -15.21 22.55 3.60
N ILE A 326 -15.88 21.41 3.42
CA ILE A 326 -17.07 21.29 2.57
C ILE A 326 -18.20 22.18 3.12
N ALA A 327 -18.51 22.07 4.42
CA ALA A 327 -19.58 22.84 5.06
C ALA A 327 -19.36 24.36 5.00
N ARG A 328 -18.10 24.80 5.03
CA ARG A 328 -17.73 26.23 4.98
C ARG A 328 -17.69 26.78 3.55
N GLY A 329 -17.60 25.93 2.52
CA GLY A 329 -17.52 26.36 1.13
C GLY A 329 -16.18 26.99 0.72
N PHE A 330 -15.10 26.75 1.46
CA PHE A 330 -13.75 27.21 1.08
C PHE A 330 -12.67 26.33 1.72
N ILE A 331 -11.49 26.30 1.08
CA ILE A 331 -10.30 25.61 1.57
C ILE A 331 -9.15 26.59 1.79
N TYR A 332 -8.22 26.25 2.69
CA TYR A 332 -6.94 26.92 2.80
C TYR A 332 -5.86 26.07 2.11
N MET A 333 -5.11 26.70 1.22
CA MET A 333 -3.94 26.11 0.59
C MET A 333 -2.73 26.14 1.56
N GLU A 334 -1.68 25.40 1.26
CA GLU A 334 -0.45 25.37 2.08
C GLU A 334 0.18 26.75 2.27
N ASN A 335 0.07 27.61 1.26
CA ASN A 335 0.53 29.01 1.31
C ASN A 335 -0.43 29.94 2.08
N SER A 336 -1.38 29.40 2.88
CA SER A 336 -2.42 30.11 3.61
C SER A 336 -3.41 30.89 2.75
N THR A 337 -3.44 30.67 1.44
CA THR A 337 -4.42 31.30 0.54
C THR A 337 -5.78 30.64 0.72
N ARG A 338 -6.81 31.46 0.94
CA ARG A 338 -8.20 31.02 0.95
C ARG A 338 -8.71 30.88 -0.48
N VAL A 339 -9.20 29.69 -0.83
CA VAL A 339 -9.83 29.41 -2.12
C VAL A 339 -11.28 29.02 -1.88
N THR A 340 -12.21 29.79 -2.44
CA THR A 340 -13.65 29.52 -2.36
C THR A 340 -14.00 28.36 -3.29
N LEU A 341 -14.86 27.46 -2.81
CA LEU A 341 -15.44 26.39 -3.61
C LEU A 341 -16.56 26.97 -4.49
N THR A 342 -16.47 26.69 -5.78
CA THR A 342 -17.41 27.13 -6.82
C THR A 342 -17.79 25.93 -7.67
N ASP A 343 -18.92 26.00 -8.38
CA ASP A 343 -19.42 24.92 -9.26
C ASP A 343 -18.39 24.45 -10.30
N GLU A 344 -17.43 25.31 -10.67
CA GLU A 344 -16.40 24.99 -11.66
C GLU A 344 -15.17 24.28 -11.07
N ASN A 345 -14.84 24.50 -9.79
CA ASN A 345 -13.57 24.04 -9.20
C ASN A 345 -13.73 23.03 -8.06
N PHE A 346 -14.94 22.84 -7.53
CA PHE A 346 -15.13 22.09 -6.29
C PHE A 346 -14.71 20.61 -6.43
N VAL A 347 -14.99 19.98 -7.58
CA VAL A 347 -14.64 18.57 -7.82
C VAL A 347 -13.11 18.41 -7.80
N ASP A 348 -12.39 19.22 -8.57
CA ASP A 348 -10.92 19.16 -8.61
C ASP A 348 -10.30 19.43 -7.23
N LEU A 349 -10.68 20.54 -6.59
CA LEU A 349 -10.10 20.96 -5.30
C LEU A 349 -10.38 19.97 -4.17
N LEU A 350 -11.63 19.49 -4.04
CA LEU A 350 -11.98 18.53 -3.00
C LEU A 350 -11.35 17.15 -3.25
N SER A 351 -11.23 16.73 -4.51
CA SER A 351 -10.57 15.47 -4.85
C SER A 351 -9.08 15.51 -4.55
N LYS A 352 -8.40 16.63 -4.86
CA LYS A 352 -7.00 16.89 -4.45
C LYS A 352 -6.86 16.86 -2.94
N LEU A 353 -7.76 17.52 -2.22
CA LEU A 353 -7.76 17.56 -0.76
C LEU A 353 -7.92 16.15 -0.15
N ILE A 354 -8.92 15.38 -0.62
CA ILE A 354 -9.19 14.03 -0.15
C ILE A 354 -7.99 13.12 -0.44
N ARG A 355 -7.46 13.14 -1.66
CA ARG A 355 -6.32 12.31 -2.06
C ARG A 355 -5.10 12.60 -1.20
N VAL A 356 -4.71 13.87 -1.04
CA VAL A 356 -3.54 14.24 -0.22
C VAL A 356 -3.72 13.78 1.23
N ASN A 357 -4.90 13.94 1.80
CA ASN A 357 -5.13 13.61 3.20
C ASN A 357 -5.25 12.10 3.45
N LEU A 358 -5.92 11.35 2.57
CA LEU A 358 -6.17 9.92 2.75
C LEU A 358 -5.08 9.03 2.14
N GLU A 359 -4.45 9.47 1.06
CA GLU A 359 -3.44 8.69 0.33
C GLU A 359 -2.02 9.17 0.56
N SER A 360 -1.79 10.16 1.45
CA SER A 360 -0.43 10.42 1.93
C SER A 360 0.22 9.15 2.46
N VAL A 361 1.53 9.03 2.30
CA VAL A 361 2.32 7.88 2.78
C VAL A 361 1.95 7.52 4.22
N SER A 362 1.89 8.52 5.10
CA SER A 362 1.56 8.32 6.51
C SER A 362 0.12 7.86 6.72
N MET A 363 -0.86 8.46 6.05
CA MET A 363 -2.26 8.10 6.24
C MET A 363 -2.59 6.75 5.61
N ALA A 364 -2.04 6.46 4.43
CA ALA A 364 -2.19 5.18 3.77
C ALA A 364 -1.70 4.01 4.63
N LYS A 365 -0.59 4.21 5.38
CA LYS A 365 -0.10 3.26 6.40
C LYS A 365 -1.07 3.12 7.58
N ILE A 366 -1.58 4.22 8.12
CA ILE A 366 -2.57 4.24 9.21
C ILE A 366 -3.84 3.48 8.82
N ILE A 367 -4.42 3.79 7.67
CA ILE A 367 -5.61 3.15 7.13
C ILE A 367 -5.39 1.64 6.99
N ARG A 368 -4.26 1.22 6.42
CA ARG A 368 -3.93 -0.21 6.27
C ARG A 368 -3.68 -0.88 7.61
N SER A 369 -3.05 -0.20 8.56
CA SER A 369 -2.86 -0.67 9.93
C SER A 369 -4.20 -0.97 10.60
N LEU A 370 -5.13 0.00 10.55
CA LEU A 370 -6.45 -0.08 11.18
C LEU A 370 -7.35 -1.12 10.51
N TYR A 371 -7.42 -1.10 9.18
CA TYR A 371 -8.40 -1.87 8.41
C TYR A 371 -7.84 -3.13 7.75
N GLY A 372 -6.53 -3.39 7.85
CA GLY A 372 -5.86 -4.58 7.31
C GLY A 372 -5.51 -5.63 8.37
N TYR A 373 -5.26 -5.26 9.63
CA TYR A 373 -4.61 -6.15 10.61
C TYR A 373 -5.34 -6.30 11.96
N GLY A 374 -6.57 -5.78 12.11
CA GLY A 374 -7.36 -5.94 13.34
C GLY A 374 -6.67 -5.41 14.60
N GLY A 375 -5.91 -4.32 14.49
CA GLY A 375 -5.33 -3.61 15.64
C GLY A 375 -3.95 -4.06 16.13
N LYS A 376 -3.31 -5.06 15.50
CA LYS A 376 -1.85 -5.27 15.60
C LYS A 376 -1.20 -4.54 14.42
N GLY A 377 -0.98 -3.24 14.61
CA GLY A 377 -0.49 -2.35 13.55
C GLY A 377 0.92 -2.70 13.05
N TYR A 378 1.44 -1.85 12.18
CA TYR A 378 2.89 -1.80 11.94
C TYR A 378 3.59 -1.72 13.29
N PHE A 379 4.49 -2.65 13.59
CA PHE A 379 5.33 -2.56 14.79
C PHE A 379 6.19 -1.29 14.69
N LYS A 380 5.70 -0.18 15.25
CA LYS A 380 6.54 0.83 15.87
C LYS A 380 6.68 0.42 17.32
N ASN A 381 7.90 0.09 17.71
CA ASN A 381 8.38 -0.20 19.06
C ASN A 381 7.33 -0.68 20.08
N ALA A 382 7.28 -1.98 20.32
CA ALA A 382 6.80 -2.49 21.59
C ALA A 382 7.63 -3.71 22.01
N LEU A 383 8.42 -3.53 23.07
CA LEU A 383 8.90 -4.60 23.92
C LEU A 383 7.69 -5.41 24.41
N VAL A 384 7.63 -6.71 24.10
CA VAL A 384 6.79 -7.65 24.85
C VAL A 384 7.55 -8.96 25.03
N CYS A 385 7.87 -9.24 26.29
CA CYS A 385 8.19 -10.57 26.78
C CYS A 385 6.93 -11.45 26.70
N SER A 386 6.81 -12.29 25.68
CA SER A 386 6.19 -13.63 25.74
C SER A 386 6.01 -14.18 24.32
N GLY A 387 6.30 -15.47 24.17
CA GLY A 387 6.25 -16.17 22.91
C GLY A 387 4.83 -16.29 22.37
N THR A 388 4.56 -15.63 21.26
CA THR A 388 3.64 -16.07 20.19
C THR A 388 3.96 -15.24 18.96
N PHE A 389 4.69 -15.83 18.01
CA PHE A 389 5.03 -15.19 16.74
C PHE A 389 3.74 -15.01 15.91
N SER A 390 3.21 -13.78 15.88
CA SER A 390 2.26 -13.35 14.87
C SER A 390 2.98 -12.33 13.98
N ASN A 391 3.40 -12.78 12.80
CA ASN A 391 3.98 -11.91 11.78
C ASN A 391 2.86 -11.05 11.17
N ALA A 392 2.63 -9.89 11.75
CA ALA A 392 1.75 -8.86 11.20
C ALA A 392 2.63 -7.76 10.58
N SER A 393 2.85 -7.81 9.27
CA SER A 393 3.40 -6.68 8.52
C SER A 393 3.07 -6.79 7.03
N SER A 394 2.77 -5.64 6.42
CA SER A 394 2.71 -5.33 4.97
C SER A 394 1.56 -5.91 4.12
N THR A 395 0.79 -5.02 3.50
CA THR A 395 -0.17 -5.32 2.45
C THR A 395 0.60 -4.99 1.19
N ASN A 396 1.23 -6.04 0.67
CA ASN A 396 2.01 -6.04 -0.55
C ASN A 396 1.09 -5.95 -1.76
N TYR A 397 1.66 -5.49 -2.88
CA TYR A 397 1.31 -5.49 -4.32
C TYR A 397 0.01 -6.11 -4.87
N ALA A 398 -0.82 -6.78 -4.09
CA ALA A 398 -2.10 -7.26 -4.53
C ALA A 398 -2.97 -6.03 -4.75
N ALA A 399 -3.17 -5.66 -6.00
CA ALA A 399 -4.49 -5.52 -6.59
C ALA A 399 -5.65 -5.94 -5.64
N ARG A 400 -5.64 -7.20 -5.18
CA ARG A 400 -6.53 -7.73 -4.13
C ARG A 400 -6.37 -6.99 -2.80
N SER A 401 -5.20 -6.79 -2.21
CA SER A 401 -5.03 -5.98 -0.98
C SER A 401 -5.51 -4.53 -1.10
N HIS A 402 -5.35 -3.90 -2.26
CA HIS A 402 -5.87 -2.56 -2.51
C HIS A 402 -7.41 -2.58 -2.58
N VAL A 403 -8.02 -3.46 -3.39
CA VAL A 403 -9.49 -3.66 -3.44
C VAL A 403 -10.05 -4.17 -2.10
N LEU A 404 -9.25 -4.88 -1.30
CA LEU A 404 -9.62 -5.38 0.03
C LEU A 404 -9.54 -4.27 1.10
N VAL A 405 -8.68 -3.26 0.92
CA VAL A 405 -8.80 -1.98 1.64
C VAL A 405 -10.10 -1.26 1.22
N TYR A 406 -10.54 -1.40 -0.04
CA TYR A 406 -11.90 -1.00 -0.47
C TYR A 406 -13.03 -1.94 -0.01
N ASN A 407 -12.70 -3.06 0.61
CA ASN A 407 -13.67 -3.98 1.23
C ASN A 407 -13.79 -3.74 2.75
N SER A 408 -13.35 -2.56 3.21
CA SER A 408 -13.31 -2.18 4.61
C SER A 408 -14.04 -0.86 4.85
N ASN A 409 -14.22 -0.52 6.12
CA ASN A 409 -14.71 0.78 6.56
C ASN A 409 -13.94 1.97 5.94
N TYR A 410 -12.74 1.77 5.36
CA TYR A 410 -12.06 2.76 4.51
C TYR A 410 -12.79 3.09 3.21
N ALA A 411 -13.29 2.11 2.44
CA ALA A 411 -14.12 2.43 1.27
C ALA A 411 -15.36 3.19 1.67
N ARG A 412 -15.99 2.83 2.80
CA ARG A 412 -17.13 3.58 3.33
C ARG A 412 -16.74 5.02 3.70
N LEU A 413 -15.55 5.22 4.27
CA LEU A 413 -15.02 6.55 4.60
C LEU A 413 -14.73 7.37 3.35
N LEU A 414 -13.92 6.84 2.43
CA LEU A 414 -13.56 7.50 1.17
C LEU A 414 -14.81 7.76 0.32
N TYR A 415 -15.68 6.76 0.14
CA TYR A 415 -16.96 6.95 -0.53
C TYR A 415 -17.84 7.95 0.20
N GLY A 416 -17.90 7.92 1.53
CA GLY A 416 -18.66 8.89 2.31
C GLY A 416 -18.20 10.32 2.05
N LEU A 417 -16.89 10.54 1.95
CA LEU A 417 -16.30 11.84 1.62
C LEU A 417 -16.51 12.22 0.15
N LEU A 418 -16.32 11.30 -0.79
CA LEU A 418 -16.58 11.55 -2.21
C LEU A 418 -18.07 11.78 -2.50
N LYS A 419 -18.98 11.12 -1.76
CA LYS A 419 -20.42 11.32 -1.90
C LYS A 419 -20.82 12.74 -1.51
N LEU A 420 -20.14 13.35 -0.53
CA LEU A 420 -20.36 14.75 -0.18
C LEU A 420 -20.05 15.71 -1.34
N ILE A 421 -19.04 15.39 -2.15
CA ILE A 421 -18.76 16.17 -3.37
C ILE A 421 -19.99 16.17 -4.28
N GLY A 422 -20.64 15.02 -4.48
CA GLY A 422 -21.84 14.94 -5.33
C GLY A 422 -23.12 15.54 -4.75
N THR A 423 -23.10 16.03 -3.50
CA THR A 423 -24.24 16.71 -2.86
C THR A 423 -24.11 18.22 -2.81
N ILE A 424 -22.92 18.74 -3.13
CA ILE A 424 -22.67 20.16 -3.45
C ILE A 424 -23.12 20.35 -4.88
#